data_AF-A0AAD0RU97-F1
#
_entry.id   AF-A0AAD0RU97-F1
#
_cell.length_a   1.000
_cell.length_b   1.000
_cell.length_c   1.000
_cell.angle_alpha   90.00
_cell.angle_beta   90.00
_cell.angle_gamma   90.00
#
_symmetry.space_group_name_H-M   'P 1'
#
loop_
_entity.id
_entity.type
_entity.pdbx_description
1 polymer ?
#
loop_
_entity_poly.entity_id
_entity_poly.type
_entity_poly.pdbx_seq_one_letter_code
_entity_poly.pdbx_strand_id
1 'polypeptide(L)'
;MSALNLKIAQHFLQEEPAGAARLLSLQTPDVAAELLKTLSNEVALNVLKVMQPRSAAEILITQTDVDIVRWLGKMKLADIAAIYRHLQDDELVRFLNLISVRRQTLCKMLISYPDYTVGAWVETDVLILEETMTVEESLLRLKKRDYIAFALVYVVNQHRHVVGQLSLNHLLRKAPQQEVADFMDIHVVSLSGYTELHSALKSPVWASQDQVAVVNRSGDFIGVLPHHRVRSALGRMDETQDKPSESLDLLDAYTSSFASMLDTLVPVKRGK
;
A
#
# COMPACT_ATOMS: atom_id res chain seq x y z
N MET A 1 13.42 -34.67 -4.97
CA MET A 1 12.41 -33.71 -4.47
C MET A 1 11.11 -34.44 -4.22
N SER A 2 10.42 -34.18 -3.12
CA SER A 2 8.99 -34.53 -3.01
C SER A 2 8.19 -33.30 -3.46
N ALA A 3 7.43 -33.42 -4.55
CA ALA A 3 6.52 -32.37 -5.04
C ALA A 3 5.53 -31.88 -3.95
N LEU A 4 5.37 -32.68 -2.89
CA LEU A 4 4.55 -32.36 -1.73
C LEU A 4 5.12 -31.19 -0.91
N ASN A 5 6.44 -31.10 -0.71
CA ASN A 5 7.04 -30.08 0.15
C ASN A 5 6.91 -28.68 -0.46
N LEU A 6 7.11 -28.56 -1.77
CA LEU A 6 6.90 -27.30 -2.49
C LEU A 6 5.42 -26.87 -2.44
N LYS A 7 4.50 -27.83 -2.59
CA LYS A 7 3.06 -27.55 -2.52
C LYS A 7 2.62 -27.08 -1.14
N ILE A 8 3.18 -27.66 -0.07
CA ILE A 8 2.91 -27.25 1.32
C ILE A 8 3.42 -25.82 1.55
N ALA A 9 4.62 -25.48 1.10
CA ALA A 9 5.12 -24.12 1.27
C ALA A 9 4.35 -23.09 0.42
N GLN A 10 3.98 -23.42 -0.81
CA GLN A 10 3.13 -22.56 -1.62
C GLN A 10 1.78 -22.30 -0.94
N HIS A 11 1.20 -23.33 -0.31
CA HIS A 11 -0.02 -23.19 0.47
C HIS A 11 0.18 -22.32 1.73
N PHE A 12 1.30 -22.48 2.45
CA PHE A 12 1.62 -21.62 3.59
C PHE A 12 1.77 -20.15 3.17
N LEU A 13 2.50 -19.89 2.07
CA LEU A 13 2.69 -18.54 1.53
C LEU A 13 1.38 -17.88 1.09
N GLN A 14 0.36 -18.68 0.75
CA GLN A 14 -0.99 -18.24 0.40
C GLN A 14 -1.82 -17.91 1.65
N GLU A 15 -1.86 -18.80 2.62
CA GLU A 15 -2.72 -18.65 3.81
C GLU A 15 -2.14 -17.68 4.84
N GLU A 16 -0.82 -17.60 4.96
CA GLU A 16 -0.13 -16.78 5.98
C GLU A 16 0.90 -15.81 5.35
N PRO A 17 0.48 -14.79 4.56
CA PRO A 17 1.40 -13.87 3.90
C PRO A 17 2.34 -13.11 4.85
N ALA A 18 1.90 -12.82 6.07
CA ALA A 18 2.71 -12.12 7.08
C ALA A 18 3.81 -13.03 7.64
N GLY A 19 3.48 -14.28 7.98
CA GLY A 19 4.47 -15.27 8.41
C GLY A 19 5.47 -15.59 7.29
N ALA A 20 4.96 -15.73 6.08
CA ALA A 20 5.74 -15.88 4.85
C ALA A 20 6.76 -14.75 4.67
N ALA A 21 6.30 -13.49 4.74
CA ALA A 21 7.17 -12.34 4.60
C ALA A 21 8.29 -12.32 5.64
N ARG A 22 7.95 -12.63 6.91
CA ARG A 22 8.93 -12.72 7.99
C ARG A 22 9.99 -13.79 7.74
N LEU A 23 9.59 -14.98 7.30
CA LEU A 23 10.52 -16.07 6.99
C LEU A 23 11.42 -15.75 5.80
N LEU A 24 10.85 -15.15 4.75
CA LEU A 24 11.62 -14.74 3.57
C LEU A 24 12.60 -13.62 3.90
N SER A 25 12.25 -12.70 4.80
CA SER A 25 13.17 -11.67 5.31
C SER A 25 14.38 -12.23 6.07
N LEU A 26 14.33 -13.48 6.54
CA LEU A 26 15.48 -14.15 7.17
C LEU A 26 16.42 -14.81 6.14
N GLN A 27 16.00 -14.90 4.88
CA GLN A 27 16.79 -15.50 3.80
C GLN A 27 17.58 -14.43 3.05
N THR A 28 18.56 -14.88 2.26
CA THR A 28 19.23 -13.98 1.32
C THR A 28 18.24 -13.49 0.24
N PRO A 29 18.38 -12.26 -0.28
CA PRO A 29 17.48 -11.70 -1.29
C PRO A 29 17.26 -12.59 -2.51
N ASP A 30 18.32 -13.24 -3.02
CA ASP A 30 18.24 -14.13 -4.18
C ASP A 30 17.35 -15.35 -3.92
N VAL A 31 17.52 -15.99 -2.76
CA VAL A 31 16.74 -17.17 -2.35
C VAL A 31 15.27 -16.79 -2.17
N ALA A 32 14.99 -15.66 -1.52
CA ALA A 32 13.63 -15.17 -1.34
C ALA A 32 12.97 -14.84 -2.69
N ALA A 33 13.72 -14.25 -3.62
CA ALA A 33 13.23 -13.95 -4.95
C ALA A 33 12.88 -15.21 -5.76
N GLU A 34 13.74 -16.24 -5.74
CA GLU A 34 13.47 -17.50 -6.42
C GLU A 34 12.19 -18.16 -5.88
N LEU A 35 11.97 -18.13 -4.56
CA LEU A 35 10.73 -18.59 -3.96
C LEU A 35 9.51 -17.79 -4.45
N LEU A 36 9.59 -16.45 -4.45
CA LEU A 36 8.52 -15.58 -4.93
C LEU A 36 8.20 -15.82 -6.42
N LYS A 37 9.19 -16.16 -7.26
CA LYS A 37 8.98 -16.52 -8.67
C LYS A 37 8.19 -17.81 -8.86
N THR A 38 8.25 -18.74 -7.90
CA THR A 38 7.45 -19.98 -7.96
C THR A 38 5.97 -19.76 -7.65
N LEU A 39 5.61 -18.59 -7.12
CA LEU A 39 4.25 -18.26 -6.70
C LEU A 39 3.45 -17.63 -7.84
N SER A 40 2.12 -17.68 -7.74
CA SER A 40 1.28 -16.83 -8.56
C SER A 40 1.55 -15.36 -8.21
N ASN A 41 1.34 -14.48 -9.18
CA ASN A 41 1.61 -13.05 -9.00
C ASN A 41 0.82 -12.44 -7.83
N GLU A 42 -0.41 -12.91 -7.62
CA GLU A 42 -1.28 -12.45 -6.53
C GLU A 42 -0.71 -12.77 -5.15
N VAL A 43 -0.16 -13.98 -5.00
CA VAL A 43 0.43 -14.43 -3.73
C VAL A 43 1.74 -13.70 -3.47
N ALA A 44 2.62 -13.62 -4.48
CA ALA A 44 3.86 -12.86 -4.36
C ALA A 44 3.59 -11.38 -4.00
N LEU A 45 2.58 -10.76 -4.63
CA LEU A 45 2.14 -9.42 -4.29
C LEU A 45 1.65 -9.32 -2.83
N ASN A 46 0.84 -10.27 -2.36
CA ASN A 46 0.31 -10.24 -1.00
C ASN A 46 1.42 -10.39 0.06
N VAL A 47 2.41 -11.23 -0.21
CA VAL A 47 3.61 -11.37 0.64
C VAL A 47 4.43 -10.07 0.63
N LEU A 48 4.75 -9.52 -0.55
CA LEU A 48 5.51 -8.27 -0.68
C LEU A 48 4.79 -7.07 -0.03
N LYS A 49 3.45 -7.04 -0.06
CA LYS A 49 2.65 -5.99 0.57
C LYS A 49 2.82 -5.92 2.08
N VAL A 50 2.98 -7.08 2.74
CA VAL A 50 3.07 -7.17 4.21
C VAL A 50 4.52 -7.31 4.69
N MET A 51 5.46 -7.56 3.78
CA MET A 51 6.88 -7.54 4.05
C MET A 51 7.39 -6.17 4.49
N GLN A 52 8.43 -6.17 5.32
CA GLN A 52 9.15 -4.94 5.66
C GLN A 52 9.66 -4.27 4.38
N PRO A 53 9.41 -2.96 4.17
CA PRO A 53 9.74 -2.29 2.91
C PRO A 53 11.22 -2.41 2.51
N ARG A 54 12.12 -2.43 3.48
CA ARG A 54 13.55 -2.63 3.27
C ARG A 54 13.87 -4.01 2.69
N SER A 55 13.38 -5.08 3.29
CA SER A 55 13.59 -6.44 2.76
C SER A 55 13.00 -6.60 1.36
N ALA A 56 11.81 -6.02 1.12
CA ALA A 56 11.21 -6.03 -0.21
C ALA A 56 12.09 -5.29 -1.23
N ALA A 57 12.69 -4.15 -0.87
CA ALA A 57 13.62 -3.42 -1.72
C ALA A 57 14.87 -4.25 -2.07
N GLU A 58 15.50 -4.86 -1.05
CA GLU A 58 16.68 -5.73 -1.21
C GLU A 58 16.40 -6.90 -2.16
N ILE A 59 15.23 -7.53 -2.04
CA ILE A 59 14.77 -8.57 -2.98
C ILE A 59 14.63 -7.99 -4.38
N LEU A 60 13.90 -6.87 -4.56
CA LEU A 60 13.58 -6.35 -5.88
C LEU A 60 14.79 -5.85 -6.66
N ILE A 61 15.82 -5.32 -5.99
CA ILE A 61 17.06 -4.83 -6.64
C ILE A 61 17.71 -5.91 -7.50
N THR A 62 17.69 -7.16 -7.02
CA THR A 62 18.31 -8.32 -7.69
C THR A 62 17.51 -8.83 -8.89
N GLN A 63 16.36 -8.22 -9.20
CA GLN A 63 15.38 -8.76 -10.16
C GLN A 63 15.30 -7.95 -11.45
N THR A 64 14.75 -8.60 -12.47
CA THR A 64 14.53 -7.97 -13.78
C THR A 64 13.38 -6.97 -13.72
N ASP A 65 13.41 -5.99 -14.62
CA ASP A 65 12.33 -5.00 -14.75
C ASP A 65 10.96 -5.66 -14.98
N VAL A 66 10.94 -6.78 -15.71
CA VAL A 66 9.72 -7.56 -15.98
C VAL A 66 9.14 -8.15 -14.70
N ASP A 67 9.99 -8.72 -13.84
CA ASP A 67 9.56 -9.30 -12.57
C ASP A 67 9.04 -8.21 -11.60
N ILE A 68 9.74 -7.08 -11.53
CA ILE A 68 9.35 -5.94 -10.68
C ILE A 68 7.98 -5.39 -11.11
N VAL A 69 7.79 -5.14 -12.41
CA VAL A 69 6.51 -4.67 -12.96
C VAL A 69 5.40 -5.67 -12.69
N ARG A 70 5.67 -6.96 -12.88
CA ARG A 70 4.70 -8.04 -12.62
C ARG A 70 4.25 -8.01 -11.16
N TRP A 71 5.19 -8.03 -10.21
CA TRP A 71 4.88 -8.09 -8.78
C TRP A 71 4.27 -6.81 -8.22
N LEU A 72 4.73 -5.63 -8.65
CA LEU A 72 4.24 -4.36 -8.12
C LEU A 72 3.03 -3.80 -8.89
N GLY A 73 2.63 -4.40 -10.00
CA GLY A 73 1.63 -3.84 -10.92
C GLY A 73 0.27 -3.53 -10.28
N LYS A 74 -0.17 -4.32 -9.30
CA LYS A 74 -1.42 -4.10 -8.53
C LYS A 74 -1.18 -3.56 -7.12
N MET A 75 0.04 -3.14 -6.80
CA MET A 75 0.37 -2.55 -5.51
C MET A 75 -0.07 -1.08 -5.47
N LYS A 76 -0.57 -0.67 -4.30
CA LYS A 76 -0.91 0.73 -4.04
C LYS A 76 0.35 1.59 -4.07
N LEU A 77 0.21 2.83 -4.52
CA LEU A 77 1.35 3.70 -4.73
C LEU A 77 2.07 4.05 -3.41
N ALA A 78 1.34 4.15 -2.31
CA ALA A 78 1.93 4.36 -0.97
C ALA A 78 2.84 3.21 -0.54
N ASP A 79 2.44 1.96 -0.81
CA ASP A 79 3.26 0.79 -0.47
C ASP A 79 4.51 0.71 -1.37
N ILE A 80 4.36 1.02 -2.67
CA ILE A 80 5.49 1.14 -3.61
C ILE A 80 6.46 2.24 -3.13
N ALA A 81 5.95 3.42 -2.77
CA ALA A 81 6.77 4.51 -2.27
C ALA A 81 7.53 4.12 -1.00
N ALA A 82 6.91 3.35 -0.10
CA ALA A 82 7.57 2.83 1.09
C ALA A 82 8.76 1.93 0.77
N ILE A 83 8.63 1.04 -0.23
CA ILE A 83 9.76 0.22 -0.71
C ILE A 83 10.82 1.11 -1.34
N TYR A 84 10.42 2.06 -2.18
CA TYR A 84 11.34 2.89 -2.97
C TYR A 84 12.19 3.83 -2.11
N ARG A 85 11.75 4.19 -0.89
CA ARG A 85 12.55 4.95 0.08
C ARG A 85 13.83 4.25 0.51
N HIS A 86 13.92 2.94 0.34
CA HIS A 86 15.11 2.15 0.71
C HIS A 86 16.07 1.90 -0.47
N LEU A 87 15.77 2.43 -1.65
CA LEU A 87 16.61 2.31 -2.84
C LEU A 87 17.68 3.42 -2.87
N GLN A 88 18.82 3.13 -3.47
CA GLN A 88 19.81 4.15 -3.84
C GLN A 88 19.32 4.97 -5.05
N ASP A 89 19.94 6.12 -5.30
CA ASP A 89 19.49 7.06 -6.34
C ASP A 89 19.37 6.41 -7.73
N ASP A 90 20.38 5.64 -8.15
CA ASP A 90 20.38 4.96 -9.46
C ASP A 90 19.27 3.90 -9.58
N GLU A 91 19.03 3.16 -8.50
CA GLU A 91 17.96 2.16 -8.41
C GLU A 91 16.59 2.84 -8.41
N LEU A 92 16.44 3.93 -7.66
CA LEU A 92 15.21 4.71 -7.59
C LEU A 92 14.83 5.26 -8.96
N VAL A 93 15.80 5.80 -9.71
CA VAL A 93 15.58 6.29 -11.08
C VAL A 93 15.11 5.15 -11.99
N ARG A 94 15.79 3.99 -11.94
CA ARG A 94 15.38 2.80 -12.70
C ARG A 94 13.95 2.38 -12.36
N PHE A 95 13.63 2.24 -11.07
CA PHE A 95 12.34 1.74 -10.61
C PHE A 95 11.19 2.72 -10.90
N LEU A 96 11.42 4.03 -10.81
CA LEU A 96 10.44 5.03 -11.21
C LEU A 96 10.10 4.93 -12.70
N ASN A 97 11.05 4.58 -13.56
CA ASN A 97 10.80 4.39 -14.99
C ASN A 97 9.93 3.15 -15.30
N LEU A 98 9.71 2.26 -14.32
CA LEU A 98 8.85 1.08 -14.45
C LEU A 98 7.37 1.37 -14.19
N ILE A 99 7.04 2.55 -13.64
CA ILE A 99 5.66 3.00 -13.43
C ILE A 99 5.29 4.13 -14.39
N SER A 100 4.00 4.32 -14.64
CA SER A 100 3.53 5.36 -15.56
C SER A 100 3.95 6.76 -15.11
N VAL A 101 4.18 7.68 -16.06
CA VAL A 101 4.61 9.07 -15.79
C VAL A 101 3.72 9.76 -14.75
N ARG A 102 2.40 9.55 -14.82
CA ARG A 102 1.46 10.07 -13.81
C ARG A 102 1.73 9.54 -12.41
N ARG A 103 2.04 8.24 -12.28
CA ARG A 103 2.38 7.60 -11.00
C ARG A 103 3.77 8.01 -10.52
N GLN A 104 4.71 8.33 -11.40
CA GLN A 104 6.05 8.79 -11.00
C GLN A 104 6.00 10.06 -10.16
N THR A 105 5.28 11.08 -10.62
CA THR A 105 5.16 12.36 -9.88
C THR A 105 4.53 12.16 -8.51
N LEU A 106 3.47 11.36 -8.43
CA LEU A 106 2.82 11.03 -7.16
C LEU A 106 3.73 10.18 -6.25
N CYS A 107 4.48 9.23 -6.81
CA CYS A 107 5.41 8.40 -6.05
C CYS A 107 6.52 9.25 -5.43
N LYS A 108 7.14 10.14 -6.22
CA LYS A 108 8.15 11.10 -5.74
C LYS A 108 7.62 11.98 -4.62
N MET A 109 6.38 12.45 -4.74
CA MET A 109 5.71 13.22 -3.69
C MET A 109 5.51 12.38 -2.41
N LEU A 110 5.10 11.11 -2.50
CA LEU A 110 4.95 10.22 -1.34
C LEU A 110 6.30 9.86 -0.69
N ILE A 111 7.37 9.76 -1.48
CA ILE A 111 8.74 9.54 -1.00
C ILE A 111 9.27 10.77 -0.26
N SER A 112 8.88 11.99 -0.66
CA SER A 112 9.36 13.22 -0.02
C SER A 112 8.71 13.51 1.34
N TYR A 113 7.62 12.83 1.69
CA TYR A 113 7.08 12.86 3.06
C TYR A 113 7.91 11.93 3.95
N PRO A 114 8.29 12.36 5.17
CA PRO A 114 8.90 11.46 6.14
C PRO A 114 7.98 10.27 6.41
N ASP A 115 8.54 9.08 6.53
CA ASP A 115 7.77 7.85 6.67
C ASP A 115 6.86 7.83 7.90
N TYR A 116 7.22 8.49 8.99
CA TYR A 116 6.41 8.63 10.21
C TYR A 116 5.23 9.63 10.09
N THR A 117 5.01 10.27 8.92
CA THR A 117 3.90 11.20 8.71
C THR A 117 2.77 10.62 7.85
N VAL A 118 1.58 11.19 7.98
CA VAL A 118 0.39 10.79 7.22
C VAL A 118 0.62 10.81 5.71
N GLY A 119 1.31 11.82 5.18
CA GLY A 119 1.56 12.00 3.75
C GLY A 119 2.32 10.85 3.10
N ALA A 120 3.15 10.12 3.86
CA ALA A 120 3.89 8.95 3.38
C ALA A 120 2.99 7.72 3.12
N TRP A 121 1.77 7.70 3.66
CA TRP A 121 0.85 6.56 3.65
C TRP A 121 -0.50 6.85 2.98
N VAL A 122 -0.65 8.05 2.41
CA VAL A 122 -1.86 8.49 1.71
C VAL A 122 -2.15 7.65 0.48
N GLU A 123 -3.42 7.26 0.33
CA GLU A 123 -3.95 6.68 -0.90
C GLU A 123 -4.27 7.81 -1.89
N THR A 124 -3.53 7.85 -3.00
CA THR A 124 -3.67 8.88 -4.03
C THR A 124 -4.63 8.50 -5.16
N ASP A 125 -4.94 7.21 -5.31
CA ASP A 125 -5.85 6.71 -6.35
C ASP A 125 -7.28 6.61 -5.81
N VAL A 126 -7.87 7.78 -5.58
CA VAL A 126 -9.18 7.96 -4.94
C VAL A 126 -10.14 8.67 -5.87
N LEU A 127 -11.44 8.40 -5.71
CA LEU A 127 -12.47 9.17 -6.39
C LEU A 127 -12.58 10.55 -5.75
N ILE A 128 -12.46 11.58 -6.58
CA ILE A 128 -12.77 12.97 -6.23
C ILE A 128 -13.79 13.51 -7.22
N LEU A 129 -14.68 14.37 -6.73
CA LEU A 129 -15.65 15.12 -7.52
C LEU A 129 -15.31 16.61 -7.45
N GLU A 130 -15.69 17.35 -8.48
CA GLU A 130 -15.60 18.82 -8.46
C GLU A 130 -16.96 19.38 -8.03
N GLU A 131 -16.97 20.49 -7.31
CA GLU A 131 -18.19 21.09 -6.75
C GLU A 131 -19.24 21.44 -7.82
N THR A 132 -18.78 21.82 -9.01
CA THR A 132 -19.62 22.18 -10.17
C THR A 132 -20.07 20.98 -11.00
N MET A 133 -19.67 19.75 -10.66
CA MET A 133 -20.13 18.57 -11.39
C MET A 133 -21.60 18.29 -11.09
N THR A 134 -22.34 17.87 -12.11
CA THR A 134 -23.67 17.30 -11.94
C THR A 134 -23.60 15.88 -11.37
N VAL A 135 -24.72 15.40 -10.83
CA VAL A 135 -24.86 14.00 -10.39
C VAL A 135 -24.60 13.03 -11.54
N GLU A 136 -25.10 13.32 -12.75
CA GLU A 136 -24.89 12.48 -13.94
C GLU A 136 -23.40 12.34 -14.28
N GLU A 137 -22.68 13.47 -14.34
CA GLU A 137 -21.23 13.47 -14.60
C GLU A 137 -20.45 12.74 -13.50
N SER A 138 -20.87 12.91 -12.26
CA SER A 138 -20.26 12.25 -11.09
C SER A 138 -20.41 10.73 -11.17
N LEU A 139 -21.60 10.23 -11.53
CA LEU A 139 -21.86 8.81 -11.72
C LEU A 139 -21.14 8.25 -12.96
N LEU A 140 -21.03 9.01 -14.04
CA LEU A 140 -20.20 8.62 -15.19
C LEU A 140 -18.73 8.49 -14.81
N ARG A 141 -18.21 9.39 -13.96
CA ARG A 141 -16.84 9.32 -13.45
C ARG A 141 -16.62 8.11 -12.56
N LEU A 142 -17.60 7.77 -11.71
CA LEU A 142 -17.58 6.55 -10.90
C LEU A 142 -17.51 5.29 -11.77
N LYS A 143 -18.28 5.21 -12.86
CA LYS A 143 -18.30 4.04 -13.77
C LYS A 143 -16.99 3.81 -14.54
N LYS A 144 -16.14 4.83 -14.68
CA LYS A 144 -14.90 4.75 -15.48
C LYS A 144 -13.77 3.98 -14.79
N ARG A 145 -13.83 3.75 -13.48
CA ARG A 145 -12.82 3.00 -12.74
C ARG A 145 -13.46 2.19 -11.62
N ASP A 146 -12.91 1.01 -11.35
CA ASP A 146 -13.17 0.27 -10.12
C ASP A 146 -12.47 0.98 -8.95
N TYR A 147 -13.04 2.08 -8.48
CA TYR A 147 -12.65 2.66 -7.21
C TYR A 147 -13.09 1.68 -6.11
N ILE A 148 -12.14 1.15 -5.34
CA ILE A 148 -12.41 0.25 -4.23
C ILE A 148 -13.31 0.98 -3.22
N ALA A 149 -14.56 0.50 -3.10
CA ALA A 149 -15.56 0.76 -2.05
C ALA A 149 -15.27 1.90 -1.06
N PHE A 150 -15.28 3.16 -1.51
CA PHE A 150 -15.26 4.30 -0.60
C PHE A 150 -16.70 4.75 -0.33
N ALA A 151 -17.16 4.56 0.91
CA ALA A 151 -18.46 5.02 1.36
C ALA A 151 -18.58 6.57 1.35
N LEU A 152 -17.43 7.26 1.37
CA LEU A 152 -17.30 8.71 1.44
C LEU A 152 -16.41 9.22 0.30
N VAL A 153 -16.89 10.23 -0.41
CA VAL A 153 -16.22 10.87 -1.56
C VAL A 153 -15.98 12.33 -1.22
N TYR A 154 -14.77 12.81 -1.48
CA TYR A 154 -14.40 14.21 -1.25
C TYR A 154 -14.67 15.05 -2.49
N VAL A 155 -15.14 16.28 -2.24
CA VAL A 155 -15.43 17.29 -3.24
C VAL A 155 -14.36 18.36 -3.15
N VAL A 156 -13.80 18.73 -4.30
CA VAL A 156 -12.78 19.76 -4.41
C VAL A 156 -13.25 20.93 -5.28
N ASN A 157 -12.70 22.11 -5.03
CA ASN A 157 -12.86 23.27 -5.91
C ASN A 157 -11.81 23.28 -7.04
N GLN A 158 -11.86 24.32 -7.86
CA GLN A 158 -10.93 24.55 -8.99
C GLN A 158 -9.45 24.66 -8.55
N HIS A 159 -9.19 25.02 -7.30
CA HIS A 159 -7.86 25.11 -6.69
C HIS A 159 -7.42 23.81 -6.00
N ARG A 160 -8.21 22.73 -6.12
CA ARG A 160 -8.01 21.44 -5.45
C ARG A 160 -8.09 21.49 -3.92
N HIS A 161 -8.72 22.51 -3.34
CA HIS A 161 -9.03 22.52 -1.91
C HIS A 161 -10.28 21.69 -1.65
N VAL A 162 -10.28 20.97 -0.53
CA VAL A 162 -11.44 20.18 -0.12
C VAL A 162 -12.51 21.13 0.40
N VAL A 163 -13.67 21.14 -0.27
CA VAL A 163 -14.79 22.04 0.04
C VAL A 163 -16.02 21.29 0.53
N GLY A 164 -16.06 19.98 0.34
CA GLY A 164 -17.16 19.16 0.82
C GLY A 164 -16.86 17.67 0.78
N GLN A 165 -17.79 16.90 1.31
CA GLN A 165 -17.78 15.44 1.26
C GLN A 165 -19.20 14.93 1.08
N LEU A 166 -19.37 13.74 0.51
CA LEU A 166 -20.67 13.10 0.38
C LEU A 166 -20.55 11.58 0.32
N SER A 167 -21.59 10.88 0.72
CA SER A 167 -21.63 9.43 0.54
C SER A 167 -22.14 9.06 -0.85
N LEU A 168 -21.68 7.93 -1.40
CA LEU A 168 -22.20 7.42 -2.67
C LEU A 168 -23.72 7.16 -2.60
N ASN A 169 -24.22 6.73 -1.45
CA ASN A 169 -25.65 6.51 -1.22
C ASN A 169 -26.45 7.82 -1.29
N HIS A 170 -25.86 8.93 -0.83
CA HIS A 170 -26.45 10.26 -0.95
C HIS A 170 -26.46 10.73 -2.40
N LEU A 171 -25.35 10.54 -3.13
CA LEU A 171 -25.23 10.88 -4.56
C LEU A 171 -26.30 10.18 -5.42
N LEU A 172 -26.52 8.88 -5.18
CA LEU A 172 -27.47 8.06 -5.96
C LEU A 172 -28.95 8.46 -5.77
N ARG A 173 -29.26 9.25 -4.73
CA ARG A 173 -30.63 9.70 -4.42
C ARG A 173 -30.97 11.08 -4.99
N LYS A 174 -30.01 11.72 -5.68
CA LYS A 174 -30.15 13.08 -6.19
C LYS A 174 -30.58 13.08 -7.65
N ALA A 175 -31.16 14.20 -8.09
CA ALA A 175 -31.57 14.37 -9.48
C ALA A 175 -30.33 14.46 -10.39
N PRO A 176 -30.34 13.88 -11.60
CA PRO A 176 -29.16 13.83 -12.47
C PRO A 176 -28.55 15.21 -12.78
N GLN A 177 -29.38 16.24 -12.89
CA GLN A 177 -28.99 17.61 -13.24
C GLN A 177 -28.56 18.47 -12.04
N GLN A 178 -28.73 17.98 -10.81
CA GLN A 178 -28.35 18.72 -9.61
C GLN A 178 -26.83 18.79 -9.49
N GLU A 179 -26.29 19.93 -9.08
CA GLU A 179 -24.85 20.10 -8.85
C GLU A 179 -24.44 19.52 -7.50
N VAL A 180 -23.22 18.98 -7.41
CA VAL A 180 -22.66 18.41 -6.18
C VAL A 180 -22.62 19.44 -5.06
N ALA A 181 -22.29 20.70 -5.38
CA ALA A 181 -22.26 21.81 -4.42
C ALA A 181 -23.59 22.01 -3.67
N ASP A 182 -24.73 21.70 -4.29
CA ASP A 182 -26.06 21.94 -3.72
C ASP A 182 -26.39 21.04 -2.52
N PHE A 183 -25.70 19.92 -2.37
CA PHE A 183 -26.06 18.91 -1.37
C PHE A 183 -24.87 18.24 -0.66
N MET A 184 -23.63 18.60 -0.99
CA MET A 184 -22.46 18.14 -0.26
C MET A 184 -22.49 18.59 1.21
N ASP A 185 -21.87 17.81 2.09
CA ASP A 185 -21.58 18.25 3.45
C ASP A 185 -20.31 19.09 3.44
N ILE A 186 -20.45 20.37 3.81
CA ILE A 186 -19.35 21.35 3.83
C ILE A 186 -18.45 21.21 5.07
N HIS A 187 -18.85 20.42 6.08
CA HIS A 187 -18.06 20.20 7.28
C HIS A 187 -17.03 19.09 7.03
N VAL A 188 -15.92 19.45 6.40
CA VAL A 188 -14.84 18.50 6.14
C VAL A 188 -13.69 18.71 7.10
N VAL A 189 -13.30 17.62 7.78
CA VAL A 189 -12.06 17.56 8.54
C VAL A 189 -10.98 17.01 7.64
N SER A 190 -9.82 17.65 7.61
CA SER A 190 -8.64 17.16 6.91
C SER A 190 -7.44 17.11 7.84
N LEU A 191 -6.48 16.24 7.53
CA LEU A 191 -5.18 16.19 8.18
C LEU A 191 -4.11 16.75 7.24
N SER A 192 -3.10 17.40 7.82
CA SER A 192 -1.90 17.74 7.07
C SER A 192 -1.12 16.46 6.75
N GLY A 193 -0.53 16.40 5.55
CA GLY A 193 0.42 15.33 5.18
C GLY A 193 1.66 15.29 6.08
N TYR A 194 1.93 16.35 6.82
CA TYR A 194 3.02 16.42 7.80
C TYR A 194 2.59 16.04 9.23
N THR A 195 1.31 15.75 9.46
CA THR A 195 0.86 15.23 10.76
C THR A 195 1.52 13.87 11.00
N GLU A 196 2.12 13.68 12.17
CA GLU A 196 2.69 12.39 12.58
C GLU A 196 1.61 11.33 12.74
N LEU A 197 1.93 10.07 12.43
CA LEU A 197 0.98 8.96 12.53
C LEU A 197 0.41 8.76 13.93
N HIS A 198 1.23 8.89 14.98
CA HIS A 198 0.79 8.81 16.38
C HIS A 198 -0.24 9.88 16.75
N SER A 199 -0.03 11.10 16.23
CA SER A 199 -0.96 12.22 16.41
C SER A 199 -2.24 12.00 15.59
N ALA A 200 -2.09 11.53 14.36
CA ALA A 200 -3.22 11.18 13.50
C ALA A 200 -4.10 10.11 14.13
N LEU A 201 -3.54 9.07 14.77
CA LEU A 201 -4.28 7.99 15.43
C LEU A 201 -5.21 8.50 16.55
N LYS A 202 -4.85 9.59 17.22
CA LYS A 202 -5.63 10.22 18.30
C LYS A 202 -6.67 11.21 17.81
N SER A 203 -6.76 11.42 16.49
CA SER A 203 -7.69 12.40 15.91
C SER A 203 -9.15 12.04 16.24
N PRO A 204 -9.99 13.01 16.64
CA PRO A 204 -11.40 12.77 16.89
C PRO A 204 -12.19 12.39 15.63
N VAL A 205 -11.63 12.60 14.43
CA VAL A 205 -12.28 12.26 13.15
C VAL A 205 -12.68 10.78 13.08
N TRP A 206 -11.91 9.90 13.73
CA TRP A 206 -12.13 8.46 13.76
C TRP A 206 -13.39 8.03 14.52
N ALA A 207 -13.98 8.91 15.33
CA ALA A 207 -15.24 8.63 16.00
C ALA A 207 -16.44 8.63 15.03
N SER A 208 -16.30 9.33 13.89
CA SER A 208 -17.38 9.53 12.91
C SER A 208 -17.06 8.98 11.52
N GLN A 209 -15.79 8.76 11.19
CA GLN A 209 -15.35 8.40 9.85
C GLN A 209 -14.20 7.38 9.90
N ASP A 210 -14.18 6.44 8.96
CA ASP A 210 -13.10 5.45 8.82
C ASP A 210 -11.96 5.91 7.89
N GLN A 211 -12.07 7.10 7.33
CA GLN A 211 -11.07 7.70 6.46
C GLN A 211 -11.10 9.23 6.58
N VAL A 212 -9.98 9.88 6.30
CA VAL A 212 -9.86 11.34 6.37
C VAL A 212 -9.15 11.90 5.13
N ALA A 213 -9.56 13.09 4.68
CA ALA A 213 -8.86 13.81 3.63
C ALA A 213 -7.49 14.26 4.10
N VAL A 214 -6.51 14.21 3.21
CA VAL A 214 -5.16 14.68 3.50
C VAL A 214 -4.78 15.80 2.54
N VAL A 215 -4.28 16.88 3.11
CA VAL A 215 -3.86 18.09 2.39
C VAL A 215 -2.37 18.36 2.53
N ASN A 216 -1.80 19.06 1.55
CA ASN A 216 -0.42 19.55 1.63
C ASN A 216 -0.33 20.86 2.45
N ARG A 217 0.86 21.46 2.52
CA ARG A 217 1.08 22.75 3.23
C ARG A 217 0.29 23.92 2.64
N SER A 218 -0.03 23.86 1.35
CA SER A 218 -0.81 24.88 0.63
C SER A 218 -2.33 24.68 0.78
N GLY A 219 -2.78 23.61 1.44
CA GLY A 219 -4.19 23.24 1.57
C GLY A 219 -4.73 22.38 0.41
N ASP A 220 -3.89 22.01 -0.55
CA ASP A 220 -4.32 21.21 -1.71
C ASP A 220 -4.54 19.75 -1.32
N PHE A 221 -5.62 19.17 -1.82
CA PHE A 221 -5.95 17.78 -1.63
C PHE A 221 -4.93 16.85 -2.29
N ILE A 222 -4.33 15.99 -1.47
CA ILE A 222 -3.36 14.97 -1.89
C ILE A 222 -4.07 13.64 -2.14
N GLY A 223 -4.94 13.25 -1.22
CA GLY A 223 -5.58 11.93 -1.21
C GLY A 223 -6.27 11.63 0.11
N VAL A 224 -6.52 10.35 0.36
CA VAL A 224 -7.26 9.88 1.54
C VAL A 224 -6.40 8.97 2.39
N LEU A 225 -6.55 9.08 3.70
CA LEU A 225 -5.95 8.16 4.66
C LEU A 225 -7.04 7.35 5.37
N PRO A 226 -7.16 6.04 5.08
CA PRO A 226 -7.99 5.13 5.88
C PRO A 226 -7.43 4.92 7.29
N HIS A 227 -8.30 4.80 8.30
CA HIS A 227 -7.92 4.61 9.70
C HIS A 227 -7.03 3.37 9.92
N HIS A 228 -7.35 2.25 9.26
CA HIS A 228 -6.56 1.02 9.38
C HIS A 228 -5.12 1.19 8.86
N ARG A 229 -4.87 2.11 7.93
CA ARG A 229 -3.53 2.38 7.40
C ARG A 229 -2.64 3.05 8.42
N VAL A 230 -3.20 3.91 9.28
CA VAL A 230 -2.44 4.51 10.40
C VAL A 230 -1.93 3.41 11.32
N ARG A 231 -2.80 2.48 11.70
CA ARG A 231 -2.43 1.35 12.58
C ARG A 231 -1.41 0.42 11.93
N SER A 232 -1.60 0.06 10.65
CA SER A 232 -0.65 -0.83 9.97
C SER A 232 0.70 -0.16 9.73
N ALA A 233 0.74 1.14 9.48
CA ALA A 233 1.98 1.89 9.35
C ALA A 233 2.76 1.94 10.66
N LEU A 234 2.08 2.20 11.79
CA LEU A 234 2.69 2.18 13.12
C LEU A 234 3.20 0.78 13.50
N GLY A 235 2.41 -0.27 13.27
CA GLY A 235 2.86 -1.64 13.54
C GLY A 235 4.15 -2.02 12.81
N ARG A 236 4.32 -1.55 11.56
CA ARG A 236 5.57 -1.75 10.79
C ARG A 236 6.77 -0.99 11.36
N MET A 237 6.55 0.11 12.07
CA MET A 237 7.59 0.91 12.70
C MET A 237 7.96 0.37 14.09
N ASP A 238 7.01 -0.23 14.80
CA ASP A 238 7.30 -0.85 16.10
C ASP A 238 8.08 -2.17 15.90
N GLU A 239 7.80 -2.92 14.82
CA GLU A 239 8.58 -4.12 14.44
C GLU A 239 10.05 -3.83 14.10
N THR A 240 10.41 -2.60 13.74
CA THR A 240 11.81 -2.21 13.54
C THR A 240 12.52 -1.86 14.86
N GLN A 241 11.79 -1.76 15.98
CA GLN A 241 12.32 -1.35 17.29
C GLN A 241 12.33 -2.44 18.38
N ASP A 242 11.61 -3.57 18.26
CA ASP A 242 11.65 -4.60 19.31
C ASP A 242 11.55 -6.08 18.85
N LYS A 243 12.06 -6.97 19.71
CA LYS A 243 12.36 -8.41 19.57
C LYS A 243 11.20 -9.31 19.09
N PRO A 244 11.50 -10.52 18.58
CA PRO A 244 10.50 -11.47 18.08
C PRO A 244 9.51 -11.93 19.18
N SER A 245 8.23 -11.58 19.05
CA SER A 245 7.16 -12.01 19.96
C SER A 245 6.44 -13.30 19.50
N GLU A 246 6.28 -14.20 20.47
CA GLU A 246 5.34 -15.33 20.74
C GLU A 246 4.81 -16.26 19.61
N SER A 247 5.07 -15.99 18.35
CA SER A 247 4.75 -16.91 17.24
C SER A 247 5.77 -18.04 17.06
N LEU A 248 6.76 -18.14 17.97
CA LEU A 248 7.88 -19.06 17.87
C LEU A 248 7.44 -20.52 17.79
N ASP A 249 6.42 -20.96 18.52
CA ASP A 249 6.05 -22.39 18.55
C ASP A 249 5.45 -22.91 17.24
N LEU A 250 4.65 -22.09 16.54
CA LEU A 250 4.15 -22.43 15.20
C LEU A 250 5.24 -22.20 14.15
N LEU A 251 6.02 -21.13 14.27
CA LEU A 251 7.16 -20.86 13.39
C LEU A 251 8.22 -21.97 13.50
N ASP A 252 8.48 -22.58 14.65
CA ASP A 252 9.48 -23.64 14.82
C ASP A 252 9.04 -24.95 14.11
N ALA A 253 7.74 -25.25 14.14
CA ALA A 253 7.18 -26.38 13.39
C ALA A 253 7.26 -26.15 11.87
N TYR A 254 6.96 -24.94 11.39
CA TYR A 254 7.03 -24.61 9.97
C TYR A 254 8.46 -24.34 9.48
N THR A 255 9.34 -23.77 10.30
CA THR A 255 10.74 -23.44 9.94
C THR A 255 11.57 -24.69 9.75
N SER A 256 11.36 -25.77 10.51
CA SER A 256 12.07 -27.03 10.26
C SER A 256 11.75 -27.61 8.88
N SER A 257 10.48 -27.56 8.47
CA SER A 257 10.03 -27.97 7.13
C SER A 257 10.46 -26.98 6.05
N PHE A 258 10.40 -25.67 6.33
CA PHE A 258 10.77 -24.60 5.41
C PHE A 258 12.29 -24.52 5.20
N ALA A 259 13.10 -24.69 6.25
CA ALA A 259 14.56 -24.77 6.20
C ALA A 259 15.01 -26.01 5.43
N SER A 260 14.40 -27.17 5.72
CA SER A 260 14.64 -28.39 4.92
C SER A 260 14.24 -28.18 3.45
N MET A 261 13.21 -27.38 3.18
CA MET A 261 12.80 -27.03 1.82
C MET A 261 13.77 -26.06 1.13
N LEU A 262 14.26 -25.04 1.85
CA LEU A 262 15.25 -24.06 1.38
C LEU A 262 16.56 -24.75 0.97
N ASP A 263 17.06 -25.66 1.80
CA ASP A 263 18.26 -26.47 1.52
C ASP A 263 18.09 -27.35 0.27
N THR A 264 16.85 -27.65 -0.13
CA THR A 264 16.54 -28.47 -1.31
C THR A 264 16.32 -27.64 -2.58
N LEU A 265 15.91 -26.37 -2.44
CA LEU A 265 15.61 -25.47 -3.57
C LEU A 265 16.84 -24.70 -4.06
N VAL A 266 17.80 -24.43 -3.18
CA VAL A 266 19.05 -23.77 -3.54
C VAL A 266 20.21 -24.67 -3.09
N PRO A 267 20.87 -25.41 -4.00
CA PRO A 267 22.07 -26.15 -3.62
C PRO A 267 23.12 -25.12 -3.22
N VAL A 268 23.35 -25.00 -1.91
CA VAL A 268 24.46 -24.24 -1.36
C VAL A 268 25.73 -24.76 -2.05
N LYS A 269 26.36 -23.94 -2.90
CA LYS A 269 27.75 -24.18 -3.32
C LYS A 269 28.60 -24.04 -2.06
N ARG A 270 28.73 -25.13 -1.29
CA ARG A 270 29.75 -25.25 -0.26
C ARG A 270 31.09 -25.24 -0.99
N GLY A 271 31.75 -24.08 -0.98
CA GLY A 271 33.11 -23.91 -1.47
C GLY A 271 34.04 -24.87 -0.72
N LYS A 272 34.91 -25.53 -1.48
CA LYS A 272 36.18 -26.06 -1.00
C LYS A 272 37.22 -24.95 -1.04
#